data_AF-A0AAE9E4Z7-F1
#
_entry.id   AF-A0AAE9E4Z7-F1
#
_cell.length_a   1.000
_cell.length_b   1.000
_cell.length_c   1.000
_cell.angle_alpha   90.00
_cell.angle_beta   90.00
_cell.angle_gamma   90.00
#
_symmetry.space_group_name_H-M   'P 1'
#
loop_
_entity.id
_entity.type
_entity.pdbx_description
1 polymer ?
#
loop_
_entity_poly.entity_id
_entity_poly.type
_entity_poly.pdbx_seq_one_letter_code
_entity_poly.pdbx_strand_id
1 'polypeptide(L)'
;MAPIQKKNKIIKKRNKEPVVEEVKEEEDLEPTKEEEEAEISDNEDMDEAEIKEEEDDDDMETEAFEDPEQKQKKTGVVYFSMIPPKYNVVRIREYFEKSCPGQIGRIFLARNKHTKNPQNKYSEGWMELKKKKIAKAIAGQIDNTPIGGKNKDPVSSMLWNIRYLSGFKWVHLMEQLQYEKEVEKRRMNVEVAQARRIAAHFEEQIEKGKHLRKLEAKVKASGGKWDAFQRDVEQKKTIRVTKERSKQVNTESSELMNMIFK
;
A
#
# COMPACT_ATOMS: atom_id res chain seq x y z
N MET A 1 40.44 -18.77 90.85
CA MET A 1 39.42 -17.80 90.37
C MET A 1 39.74 -17.45 88.93
N ALA A 2 38.96 -17.97 87.98
CA ALA A 2 39.12 -17.69 86.54
C ALA A 2 38.24 -16.51 86.14
N PRO A 3 38.70 -15.55 85.31
CA PRO A 3 37.88 -14.43 84.88
C PRO A 3 37.00 -14.78 83.67
N ILE A 4 35.74 -14.34 83.77
CA ILE A 4 34.58 -14.65 82.95
C ILE A 4 34.65 -13.95 81.58
N GLN A 5 34.49 -14.72 80.50
CA GLN A 5 34.35 -14.22 79.12
C GLN A 5 32.94 -13.66 78.88
N LYS A 6 32.85 -12.39 78.42
CA LYS A 6 31.58 -11.75 78.03
C LYS A 6 31.14 -12.21 76.65
N LYS A 7 29.97 -12.85 76.56
CA LYS A 7 29.29 -13.22 75.31
C LYS A 7 28.49 -12.02 74.78
N ASN A 8 28.80 -11.56 73.57
CA ASN A 8 28.00 -10.54 72.87
C ASN A 8 26.88 -11.20 72.05
N LYS A 9 25.65 -10.68 72.21
CA LYS A 9 24.41 -11.07 71.54
C LYS A 9 24.44 -10.69 70.06
N ILE A 10 24.17 -11.68 69.20
CA ILE A 10 23.91 -11.49 67.76
C ILE A 10 22.44 -11.10 67.58
N ILE A 11 22.17 -9.87 67.15
CA ILE A 11 20.84 -9.39 66.78
C ILE A 11 20.65 -9.62 65.28
N LYS A 12 19.83 -10.61 64.90
CA LYS A 12 19.37 -10.85 63.53
C LYS A 12 18.37 -9.75 63.13
N LYS A 13 18.72 -8.88 62.17
CA LYS A 13 17.76 -8.04 61.46
C LYS A 13 17.37 -8.71 60.14
N ARG A 14 16.09 -9.07 60.04
CA ARG A 14 15.37 -9.38 58.79
C ARG A 14 15.11 -8.07 58.04
N ASN A 15 15.23 -8.08 56.72
CA ASN A 15 14.49 -7.25 55.76
C ASN A 15 14.71 -7.86 54.37
N LYS A 16 13.70 -8.55 53.82
CA LYS A 16 12.63 -8.04 52.93
C LYS A 16 13.14 -7.82 51.51
N GLU A 17 12.86 -8.83 50.68
CA GLU A 17 13.00 -8.84 49.22
C GLU A 17 12.10 -7.75 48.59
N PRO A 18 12.56 -7.05 47.54
CA PRO A 18 11.73 -6.09 46.84
C PRO A 18 10.74 -6.82 45.92
N VAL A 19 9.46 -6.47 46.10
CA VAL A 19 8.30 -6.82 45.28
C VAL A 19 8.53 -6.35 43.85
N VAL A 20 8.48 -7.30 42.91
CA VAL A 20 8.46 -7.05 41.46
C VAL A 20 7.01 -6.71 41.11
N GLU A 21 6.77 -5.49 40.66
CA GLU A 21 5.47 -5.05 40.15
C GLU A 21 5.46 -5.35 38.65
N GLU A 22 4.77 -6.43 38.27
CA GLU A 22 4.52 -6.81 36.88
C GLU A 22 3.59 -5.78 36.22
N VAL A 23 4.12 -5.01 35.28
CA VAL A 23 3.30 -4.27 34.31
C VAL A 23 2.88 -5.26 33.24
N LYS A 24 1.60 -5.63 33.22
CA LYS A 24 0.97 -6.36 32.13
C LYS A 24 0.76 -5.40 30.94
N GLU A 25 1.64 -5.48 29.96
CA GLU A 25 1.34 -5.08 28.59
C GLU A 25 0.72 -6.30 27.88
N GLU A 26 -0.60 -6.27 27.66
CA GLU A 26 -1.28 -7.19 26.76
C GLU A 26 -1.28 -6.56 25.36
N GLU A 27 -0.32 -6.96 24.52
CA GLU A 27 -0.49 -7.01 23.07
C GLU A 27 -0.06 -8.42 22.65
N ASP A 28 -1.03 -9.30 22.39
CA ASP A 28 -0.78 -10.48 21.59
C ASP A 28 -1.76 -10.57 20.42
N LEU A 29 -1.17 -10.84 19.27
CA LEU A 29 -1.77 -10.98 17.96
C LEU A 29 -2.33 -12.39 17.82
N GLU A 30 -3.54 -12.55 17.29
CA GLU A 30 -3.81 -13.62 16.31
C GLU A 30 -4.81 -13.16 15.24
N PRO A 31 -4.56 -13.50 13.95
CA PRO A 31 -5.54 -13.42 12.88
C PRO A 31 -6.38 -14.70 12.86
N THR A 32 -7.70 -14.56 13.00
CA THR A 32 -8.64 -15.66 12.75
C THR A 32 -8.64 -15.98 11.24
N LYS A 33 -8.08 -17.14 10.90
CA LYS A 33 -8.38 -17.87 9.68
C LYS A 33 -9.75 -18.51 9.84
N GLU A 34 -10.71 -18.10 9.03
CA GLU A 34 -11.93 -18.88 8.81
C GLU A 34 -11.64 -19.79 7.61
N GLU A 35 -11.41 -21.07 7.93
CA GLU A 35 -11.52 -22.19 7.02
C GLU A 35 -13.00 -22.59 7.02
N GLU A 36 -13.71 -22.34 5.91
CA GLU A 36 -14.96 -23.05 5.63
C GLU A 36 -14.62 -24.22 4.71
N GLU A 37 -14.57 -25.41 5.32
CA GLU A 37 -14.73 -26.69 4.64
C GLU A 37 -16.16 -26.78 4.10
N ALA A 38 -16.31 -27.03 2.80
CA ALA A 38 -17.54 -27.53 2.22
C ALA A 38 -17.23 -28.81 1.44
N GLU A 39 -17.97 -29.84 1.83
CA GLU A 39 -17.82 -31.26 1.54
C GLU A 39 -17.63 -31.63 0.07
N ILE A 40 -16.70 -32.58 -0.15
CA ILE A 40 -16.59 -33.40 -1.34
C ILE A 40 -17.59 -34.55 -1.18
N SER A 41 -18.58 -34.64 -2.07
CA SER A 41 -19.31 -35.89 -2.32
C SER A 41 -19.04 -36.35 -3.74
N ASP A 42 -18.43 -37.53 -3.83
CA ASP A 42 -18.21 -38.28 -5.06
C ASP A 42 -19.51 -38.57 -5.81
N ASN A 43 -19.46 -38.49 -7.14
CA ASN A 43 -20.16 -39.42 -8.01
C ASN A 43 -19.37 -39.57 -9.32
N GLU A 44 -19.07 -40.83 -9.62
CA GLU A 44 -18.32 -41.33 -10.78
C GLU A 44 -19.18 -41.38 -12.07
N ASP A 45 -18.44 -41.43 -13.19
CA ASP A 45 -18.70 -42.11 -14.48
C ASP A 45 -19.28 -41.38 -15.71
N MET A 46 -18.49 -41.54 -16.81
CA MET A 46 -18.80 -41.64 -18.26
C MET A 46 -19.30 -40.36 -18.98
N ASP A 47 -18.92 -40.02 -20.21
CA ASP A 47 -18.19 -40.70 -21.29
C ASP A 47 -17.57 -39.64 -22.24
N GLU A 48 -16.55 -40.07 -22.97
CA GLU A 48 -15.83 -39.32 -24.00
C GLU A 48 -16.61 -39.35 -25.34
N ALA A 49 -16.91 -38.17 -25.92
CA ALA A 49 -17.28 -38.06 -27.33
C ALA A 49 -16.99 -36.64 -27.89
N GLU A 50 -16.04 -36.59 -28.82
CA GLU A 50 -15.81 -35.47 -29.72
C GLU A 50 -17.03 -35.18 -30.60
N ILE A 51 -17.52 -33.93 -30.62
CA ILE A 51 -18.23 -33.37 -31.77
C ILE A 51 -17.76 -31.91 -31.96
N LYS A 52 -17.09 -31.65 -33.08
CA LYS A 52 -16.97 -30.32 -33.68
C LYS A 52 -18.25 -30.04 -34.46
N GLU A 53 -18.82 -28.85 -34.33
CA GLU A 53 -19.02 -27.89 -35.43
C GLU A 53 -19.72 -26.61 -34.92
N GLU A 54 -19.43 -25.53 -35.63
CA GLU A 54 -19.83 -24.15 -35.38
C GLU A 54 -21.33 -23.95 -35.67
N GLU A 55 -22.00 -23.01 -34.98
CA GLU A 55 -22.69 -21.86 -35.58
C GLU A 55 -23.43 -21.04 -34.51
N ASP A 56 -23.63 -19.78 -34.85
CA ASP A 56 -24.20 -18.69 -34.07
C ASP A 56 -25.54 -19.03 -33.40
N ASP A 57 -25.74 -18.58 -32.15
CA ASP A 57 -27.09 -18.35 -31.66
C ASP A 57 -27.17 -17.18 -30.68
N ASP A 58 -28.21 -16.39 -30.94
CA ASP A 58 -28.59 -15.11 -30.38
C ASP A 58 -28.90 -15.13 -28.88
N ASP A 59 -28.74 -13.93 -28.32
CA ASP A 59 -29.14 -13.46 -27.00
C ASP A 59 -30.36 -14.17 -26.36
N MET A 60 -30.08 -15.02 -25.35
CA MET A 60 -30.97 -15.19 -24.21
C MET A 60 -30.16 -15.06 -22.91
N GLU A 61 -30.11 -13.84 -22.37
CA GLU A 61 -29.58 -13.56 -21.02
C GLU A 61 -30.48 -14.25 -19.98
N THR A 62 -30.26 -15.54 -19.79
CA THR A 62 -30.46 -16.13 -18.47
C THR A 62 -29.28 -15.65 -17.63
N GLU A 63 -29.56 -14.97 -16.52
CA GLU A 63 -28.60 -14.65 -15.45
C GLU A 63 -28.16 -15.96 -14.77
N ALA A 64 -27.64 -16.91 -15.55
CA ALA A 64 -26.86 -18.01 -15.05
C ALA A 64 -25.64 -17.41 -14.36
N PHE A 65 -25.31 -17.94 -13.19
CA PHE A 65 -24.17 -17.53 -12.39
C PHE A 65 -22.87 -17.89 -13.14
N GLU A 66 -22.55 -17.12 -14.17
CA GLU A 66 -21.31 -17.24 -14.91
C GLU A 66 -20.16 -17.01 -13.93
N ASP A 67 -19.21 -17.94 -13.97
CA ASP A 67 -17.98 -17.89 -13.19
C ASP A 67 -17.30 -16.51 -13.35
N PRO A 68 -16.92 -15.83 -12.24
CA PRO A 68 -16.24 -14.54 -12.30
C PRO A 68 -15.00 -14.55 -13.21
N GLU A 69 -14.32 -15.68 -13.36
CA GLU A 69 -13.15 -15.79 -14.23
C GLU A 69 -13.54 -15.70 -15.72
N GLN A 70 -14.65 -16.32 -16.11
CA GLN A 70 -15.14 -16.28 -17.48
C GLN A 70 -15.62 -14.87 -17.85
N LYS A 71 -16.30 -14.18 -16.93
CA LYS A 71 -16.68 -12.77 -17.10
C LYS A 71 -15.44 -11.91 -17.35
N GLN A 72 -14.39 -12.09 -16.56
CA GLN A 72 -13.13 -11.37 -16.73
C GLN A 72 -12.46 -11.66 -18.08
N LYS A 73 -12.53 -12.89 -18.60
CA LYS A 73 -11.99 -13.22 -19.93
C LYS A 73 -12.69 -12.46 -21.05
N LYS A 74 -14.01 -12.24 -20.94
CA LYS A 74 -14.81 -11.49 -21.92
C LYS A 74 -14.58 -9.97 -21.88
N THR A 75 -14.18 -9.41 -20.73
CA THR A 75 -13.97 -7.96 -20.58
C THR A 75 -12.79 -7.41 -21.37
N GLY A 76 -12.83 -6.12 -21.66
CA GLY A 76 -11.74 -5.37 -22.26
C GLY A 76 -11.49 -4.06 -21.54
N VAL A 77 -10.25 -3.58 -21.54
CA VAL A 77 -9.87 -2.32 -20.91
C VAL A 77 -9.43 -1.32 -21.97
N VAL A 78 -9.90 -0.09 -21.79
CA VAL A 78 -9.56 1.08 -22.59
C VAL A 78 -8.75 2.03 -21.73
N TYR A 79 -7.58 2.43 -22.23
CA TYR A 79 -6.68 3.37 -21.59
C TYR A 79 -6.85 4.77 -22.17
N PHE A 80 -6.85 5.77 -21.30
CA PHE A 80 -6.86 7.19 -21.61
C PHE A 80 -5.51 7.77 -21.24
N SER A 81 -4.76 8.22 -22.25
CA SER A 81 -3.46 8.86 -22.02
C SER A 81 -3.61 10.24 -21.37
N MET A 82 -4.70 10.95 -21.71
CA MET A 82 -4.98 12.28 -21.21
C MET A 82 -6.46 12.43 -20.89
N ILE A 83 -6.74 12.92 -19.68
CA ILE A 83 -8.10 13.28 -19.26
C ILE A 83 -8.34 14.77 -19.49
N PRO A 84 -9.41 15.17 -20.19
CA PRO A 84 -9.69 16.57 -20.42
C PRO A 84 -9.93 17.36 -19.11
N PRO A 85 -9.63 18.67 -19.07
CA PRO A 85 -9.86 19.48 -17.89
C PRO A 85 -11.32 19.44 -17.44
N LYS A 86 -11.56 19.42 -16.12
CA LYS A 86 -12.88 19.34 -15.48
C LYS A 86 -13.67 18.05 -15.74
N TYR A 87 -13.11 17.06 -16.43
CA TYR A 87 -13.73 15.75 -16.55
C TYR A 87 -13.56 14.95 -15.26
N ASN A 88 -14.67 14.36 -14.82
CA ASN A 88 -14.73 13.42 -13.71
C ASN A 88 -15.20 12.06 -14.24
N VAL A 89 -15.10 11.03 -13.39
CA VAL A 89 -15.56 9.68 -13.71
C VAL A 89 -17.02 9.67 -14.22
N VAL A 90 -17.90 10.44 -13.56
CA VAL A 90 -19.32 10.55 -13.94
C VAL A 90 -19.47 11.13 -15.35
N ARG A 91 -18.77 12.22 -15.65
CA ARG A 91 -18.85 12.89 -16.96
C ARG A 91 -18.28 12.04 -18.09
N ILE A 92 -17.22 11.27 -17.82
CA ILE A 92 -16.68 10.29 -18.77
C ILE A 92 -17.72 9.20 -19.01
N ARG A 93 -18.29 8.63 -17.94
CA ARG A 93 -19.35 7.61 -18.06
C ARG A 93 -20.51 8.12 -18.92
N GLU A 94 -21.06 9.29 -18.61
CA GLU A 94 -22.14 9.92 -19.39
C GLU A 94 -21.80 10.14 -20.87
N TYR A 95 -20.54 10.42 -21.19
CA TYR A 95 -20.10 10.60 -22.56
C TYR A 95 -20.09 9.27 -23.32
N PHE A 96 -19.47 8.24 -22.73
CA PHE A 96 -19.37 6.92 -23.36
C PHE A 96 -20.71 6.18 -23.34
N GLU A 97 -21.60 6.43 -22.38
CA GLU A 97 -22.92 5.80 -22.31
C GLU A 97 -23.76 6.07 -23.55
N LYS A 98 -23.57 7.25 -24.19
CA LYS A 98 -24.22 7.59 -25.46
C LYS A 98 -23.73 6.74 -26.63
N SER A 99 -22.49 6.29 -26.58
CA SER A 99 -21.85 5.50 -27.64
C SER A 99 -21.98 3.99 -27.39
N CYS A 100 -22.00 3.57 -26.12
CA CYS A 100 -22.09 2.17 -25.72
C CYS A 100 -22.98 1.99 -24.47
N PRO A 101 -24.31 2.04 -24.63
CA PRO A 101 -25.24 1.92 -23.52
C PRO A 101 -25.09 0.58 -22.77
N GLY A 102 -25.01 0.61 -21.44
CA GLY A 102 -25.02 -0.58 -20.58
C GLY A 102 -23.76 -1.46 -20.63
N GLN A 103 -22.74 -1.08 -21.40
CA GLN A 103 -21.51 -1.85 -21.58
C GLN A 103 -20.36 -1.39 -20.69
N ILE A 104 -20.50 -0.23 -20.04
CA ILE A 104 -19.49 0.39 -19.20
C ILE A 104 -19.46 -0.29 -17.81
N GLY A 105 -18.31 -0.87 -17.47
CA GLY A 105 -18.05 -1.42 -16.16
C GLY A 105 -17.40 -0.40 -15.23
N ARG A 106 -16.19 -0.73 -14.76
CA ARG A 106 -15.42 0.08 -13.82
C ARG A 106 -14.63 1.18 -14.54
N ILE A 107 -14.47 2.33 -13.89
CA ILE A 107 -13.67 3.46 -14.40
C ILE A 107 -12.75 3.94 -13.28
N PHE A 108 -11.47 4.05 -13.58
CA PHE A 108 -10.45 4.57 -12.66
C PHE A 108 -9.71 5.71 -13.34
N LEU A 109 -9.56 6.83 -12.63
CA LEU A 109 -8.79 7.98 -13.11
C LEU A 109 -7.66 8.25 -12.13
N ALA A 110 -6.42 8.23 -12.63
CA ALA A 110 -5.25 8.52 -11.82
C ALA A 110 -5.19 10.02 -11.52
N ARG A 111 -5.06 10.37 -10.24
CA ARG A 111 -4.92 11.75 -9.81
C ARG A 111 -3.54 12.28 -10.23
N ASN A 112 -3.53 13.45 -10.85
CA ASN A 112 -2.28 14.12 -11.19
C ASN A 112 -1.64 14.71 -9.91
N LYS A 113 -0.53 14.12 -9.46
CA LYS A 113 0.22 14.57 -8.26
C LYS A 113 1.04 15.85 -8.52
N HIS A 114 1.29 16.20 -9.78
CA HIS A 114 2.25 17.26 -10.16
C HIS A 114 1.60 18.61 -10.46
N THR A 115 0.28 18.64 -10.70
CA THR A 115 -0.43 19.89 -11.01
C THR A 115 -1.13 20.47 -9.79
N LYS A 116 -1.02 21.80 -9.65
CA LYS A 116 -1.78 22.58 -8.67
C LYS A 116 -3.11 23.09 -9.24
N ASN A 117 -3.33 22.96 -10.55
CA ASN A 117 -4.57 23.44 -11.17
C ASN A 117 -5.72 22.48 -10.84
N PRO A 118 -6.77 22.93 -10.12
CA PRO A 118 -7.90 22.08 -9.75
C PRO A 118 -8.68 21.54 -10.96
N GLN A 119 -8.58 22.17 -12.13
CA GLN A 119 -9.25 21.70 -13.34
C GLN A 119 -8.56 20.50 -13.98
N ASN A 120 -7.25 20.33 -13.79
CA ASN A 120 -6.48 19.19 -14.32
C ASN A 120 -6.29 18.14 -13.23
N LYS A 121 -7.38 17.67 -12.64
CA LYS A 121 -7.33 16.77 -11.47
C LYS A 121 -6.73 15.40 -11.78
N TYR A 122 -6.94 14.89 -13.00
CA TYR A 122 -6.53 13.56 -13.41
C TYR A 122 -5.51 13.64 -14.55
N SER A 123 -4.53 12.73 -14.55
CA SER A 123 -3.54 12.62 -15.63
C SER A 123 -3.96 11.56 -16.65
N GLU A 124 -4.27 10.36 -16.15
CA GLU A 124 -4.54 9.17 -16.95
C GLU A 124 -5.84 8.51 -16.49
N GLY A 125 -6.36 7.58 -17.29
CA GLY A 125 -7.54 6.82 -16.94
C GLY A 125 -7.61 5.43 -17.56
N TRP A 126 -8.42 4.58 -16.96
CA TRP A 126 -8.75 3.24 -17.42
C TRP A 126 -10.26 3.04 -17.30
N MET A 127 -10.85 2.46 -18.33
CA MET A 127 -12.26 2.10 -18.37
C MET A 127 -12.39 0.65 -18.81
N GLU A 128 -13.07 -0.13 -17.99
CA GLU A 128 -13.44 -1.50 -18.31
C GLU A 128 -14.78 -1.52 -19.04
N LEU A 129 -14.85 -2.36 -20.06
CA LEU A 129 -16.04 -2.65 -20.83
C LEU A 129 -16.35 -4.16 -20.72
N LYS A 130 -17.64 -4.50 -20.64
CA LYS A 130 -18.11 -5.88 -20.49
C LYS A 130 -17.65 -6.80 -21.63
N LYS A 131 -17.62 -6.30 -22.87
CA LYS A 131 -17.20 -7.05 -24.07
C LYS A 131 -15.95 -6.43 -24.71
N LYS A 132 -14.88 -7.22 -24.90
CA LYS A 132 -13.62 -6.78 -25.55
C LYS A 132 -13.80 -6.28 -26.99
N LYS A 133 -14.77 -6.83 -27.74
CA LYS A 133 -15.09 -6.39 -29.11
C LYS A 133 -15.51 -4.91 -29.13
N ILE A 134 -16.34 -4.52 -28.16
CA ILE A 134 -16.84 -3.15 -27.99
C ILE A 134 -15.69 -2.21 -27.59
N ALA A 135 -14.79 -2.66 -26.71
CA ALA A 135 -13.60 -1.89 -26.35
C ALA A 135 -12.72 -1.56 -27.55
N LYS A 136 -12.50 -2.53 -28.44
CA LYS A 136 -11.72 -2.34 -29.67
C LYS A 136 -12.42 -1.38 -30.64
N ALA A 137 -13.73 -1.50 -30.80
CA ALA A 137 -14.52 -0.62 -31.66
C ALA A 137 -14.52 0.84 -31.16
N ILE A 138 -14.73 1.05 -29.85
CA ILE A 138 -14.71 2.38 -29.22
C ILE A 138 -13.35 3.05 -29.37
N ALA A 139 -12.26 2.31 -29.11
CA ALA A 139 -10.93 2.85 -29.29
C ALA A 139 -10.70 3.25 -30.77
N GLY A 140 -11.15 2.44 -31.73
CA GLY A 140 -11.02 2.80 -33.15
C GLY A 140 -11.89 3.99 -33.59
N GLN A 141 -13.07 4.17 -33.00
CA GLN A 141 -14.02 5.22 -33.39
C GLN A 141 -13.76 6.57 -32.72
N ILE A 142 -13.36 6.57 -31.45
CA ILE A 142 -13.26 7.78 -30.62
C ILE A 142 -11.82 8.29 -30.51
N ASP A 143 -10.82 7.46 -30.80
CA ASP A 143 -9.44 7.95 -30.82
C ASP A 143 -9.26 9.06 -31.85
N ASN A 144 -8.61 10.15 -31.44
CA ASN A 144 -8.41 11.38 -32.21
C ASN A 144 -9.69 12.11 -32.64
N THR A 145 -10.86 11.80 -32.08
CA THR A 145 -12.06 12.61 -32.32
C THR A 145 -12.14 13.78 -31.35
N PRO A 146 -12.71 14.93 -31.75
CA PRO A 146 -13.01 16.00 -30.81
C PRO A 146 -14.01 15.50 -29.77
N ILE A 147 -13.81 15.90 -28.52
CA ILE A 147 -14.73 15.60 -27.41
C ILE A 147 -16.11 16.15 -27.73
N GLY A 148 -16.16 17.30 -28.42
CA GLY A 148 -17.38 17.96 -28.82
C GLY A 148 -18.16 18.53 -27.64
N GLY A 149 -19.44 18.77 -27.87
CA GLY A 149 -20.33 19.44 -26.92
C GLY A 149 -20.68 20.86 -27.36
N LYS A 150 -21.04 21.72 -26.41
CA LYS A 150 -21.46 23.08 -26.72
C LYS A 150 -20.24 23.89 -27.18
N ASN A 151 -20.40 24.72 -28.24
CA ASN A 151 -19.33 25.56 -28.79
C ASN A 151 -18.64 26.49 -27.76
N LYS A 152 -19.29 26.78 -26.63
CA LYS A 152 -18.73 27.60 -25.54
C LYS A 152 -17.87 26.81 -24.54
N ASP A 153 -17.88 25.48 -24.57
CA ASP A 153 -17.05 24.68 -23.66
C ASP A 153 -15.59 24.70 -24.17
N PRO A 154 -14.62 25.19 -23.37
CA PRO A 154 -13.21 25.21 -23.76
C PRO A 154 -12.64 23.85 -24.15
N VAL A 155 -13.28 22.77 -23.67
CA VAL A 155 -12.85 21.38 -23.90
C VAL A 155 -13.40 20.82 -25.22
N SER A 156 -14.35 21.50 -25.87
CA SER A 156 -15.04 20.97 -27.06
C SER A 156 -14.10 20.67 -28.24
N SER A 157 -13.08 21.51 -28.43
CA SER A 157 -12.09 21.36 -29.51
C SER A 157 -10.94 20.40 -29.19
N MET A 158 -10.82 19.96 -27.93
CA MET A 158 -9.76 19.05 -27.53
C MET A 158 -10.08 17.64 -28.02
N LEU A 159 -9.04 16.91 -28.44
CA LEU A 159 -9.17 15.56 -28.98
C LEU A 159 -9.07 14.52 -27.86
N TRP A 160 -9.81 13.43 -28.02
CA TRP A 160 -9.60 12.22 -27.23
C TRP A 160 -8.31 11.52 -27.64
N ASN A 161 -7.57 11.00 -26.65
CA ASN A 161 -6.43 10.12 -26.86
C ASN A 161 -6.68 8.83 -26.08
N ILE A 162 -7.07 7.79 -26.81
CA ILE A 162 -7.64 6.57 -26.24
C ILE A 162 -7.04 5.35 -26.95
N ARG A 163 -6.64 4.34 -26.18
CA ARG A 163 -6.11 3.10 -26.73
C ARG A 163 -6.77 1.89 -26.08
N TYR A 164 -7.13 0.90 -26.91
CA TYR A 164 -7.49 -0.41 -26.40
C TYR A 164 -6.23 -1.16 -25.96
N LEU A 165 -6.28 -1.78 -24.78
CA LEU A 165 -5.19 -2.60 -24.27
C LEU A 165 -5.49 -4.08 -24.46
N SER A 166 -4.81 -4.74 -25.40
CA SER A 166 -4.91 -6.18 -25.63
C SER A 166 -4.21 -6.95 -24.50
N GLY A 167 -4.81 -8.05 -24.03
CA GLY A 167 -4.24 -8.88 -22.95
C GLY A 167 -4.28 -8.25 -21.55
N PHE A 168 -4.56 -6.95 -21.45
CA PHE A 168 -4.68 -6.25 -20.18
C PHE A 168 -6.09 -6.40 -19.59
N LYS A 169 -6.14 -6.70 -18.29
CA LYS A 169 -7.36 -6.87 -17.52
C LYS A 169 -7.38 -5.90 -16.35
N TRP A 170 -8.58 -5.61 -15.86
CA TRP A 170 -8.75 -4.70 -14.72
C TRP A 170 -8.03 -5.20 -13.45
N VAL A 171 -7.95 -6.52 -13.26
CA VAL A 171 -7.23 -7.12 -12.12
C VAL A 171 -5.76 -6.70 -12.12
N HIS A 172 -5.09 -6.69 -13.28
CA HIS A 172 -3.69 -6.27 -13.38
C HIS A 172 -3.49 -4.81 -12.95
N LEU A 173 -4.45 -3.92 -13.27
CA LEU A 173 -4.40 -2.53 -12.81
C LEU A 173 -4.50 -2.43 -11.28
N MET A 174 -5.42 -3.20 -10.68
CA MET A 174 -5.63 -3.19 -9.25
C MET A 174 -4.45 -3.79 -8.49
N GLU A 175 -3.92 -4.90 -8.98
CA GLU A 175 -2.73 -5.56 -8.44
C GLU A 175 -1.54 -4.60 -8.42
N GLN A 176 -1.26 -3.92 -9.54
CA GLN A 176 -0.22 -2.90 -9.60
C GLN A 176 -0.45 -1.78 -8.58
N LEU A 177 -1.66 -1.25 -8.52
CA LEU A 177 -1.98 -0.13 -7.63
C LEU A 177 -1.89 -0.53 -6.14
N GLN A 178 -2.23 -1.78 -5.81
CA GLN A 178 -2.04 -2.35 -4.48
C GLN A 178 -0.56 -2.52 -4.16
N TYR A 179 0.21 -3.10 -5.09
CA TYR A 179 1.65 -3.27 -4.95
C TYR A 179 2.37 -1.93 -4.70
N GLU A 180 2.09 -0.90 -5.50
CA GLU A 180 2.69 0.44 -5.32
C GLU A 180 2.38 1.03 -3.93
N LYS A 181 1.13 0.89 -3.47
CA LYS A 181 0.73 1.34 -2.13
C LYS A 181 1.43 0.57 -1.02
N GLU A 182 1.57 -0.75 -1.17
CA GLU A 182 2.24 -1.61 -0.19
C GLU A 182 3.73 -1.30 -0.11
N VAL A 183 4.40 -1.09 -1.25
CA VAL A 183 5.80 -0.66 -1.31
C VAL A 183 5.99 0.69 -0.63
N GLU A 184 5.14 1.67 -0.93
CA GLU A 184 5.20 3.01 -0.31
C GLU A 184 4.98 2.92 1.21
N LYS A 185 3.97 2.16 1.66
CA LYS A 185 3.69 1.93 3.08
C LYS A 185 4.85 1.23 3.78
N ARG A 186 5.42 0.19 3.17
CA ARG A 186 6.57 -0.55 3.71
C ARG A 186 7.77 0.38 3.90
N ARG A 187 8.07 1.20 2.90
CA ARG A 187 9.17 2.17 2.98
C ARG A 187 8.95 3.17 4.11
N MET A 188 7.76 3.76 4.21
CA MET A 188 7.42 4.69 5.30
C MET A 188 7.56 4.03 6.67
N ASN A 189 7.08 2.79 6.83
CA ASN A 189 7.18 2.06 8.09
C ASN A 189 8.63 1.80 8.51
N VAL A 190 9.52 1.50 7.56
CA VAL A 190 10.96 1.34 7.84
C VAL A 190 11.57 2.66 8.32
N GLU A 191 11.24 3.78 7.67
CA GLU A 191 11.71 5.11 8.08
C GLU A 191 11.21 5.49 9.48
N VAL A 192 9.94 5.20 9.79
CA VAL A 192 9.34 5.41 11.12
C VAL A 192 10.00 4.49 12.17
N ALA A 193 10.21 3.22 11.86
CA ALA A 193 10.85 2.27 12.77
C ALA A 193 12.29 2.68 13.11
N GLN A 194 13.03 3.20 12.13
CA GLN A 194 14.37 3.75 12.35
C GLN A 194 14.31 4.98 13.28
N ALA A 195 13.39 5.91 13.03
CA ALA A 195 13.22 7.09 13.89
C ALA A 195 12.81 6.71 15.32
N ARG A 196 11.91 5.74 15.48
CA ARG A 196 11.50 5.19 16.78
C ARG A 196 12.68 4.56 17.53
N ARG A 197 13.51 3.75 16.85
CA ARG A 197 14.70 3.16 17.46
C ARG A 197 15.69 4.22 17.96
N ILE A 198 15.90 5.29 17.20
CA ILE A 198 16.78 6.40 17.59
C ILE A 198 16.19 7.15 18.79
N ALA A 199 14.88 7.43 18.78
CA ALA A 199 14.19 8.12 19.87
C ALA A 199 14.25 7.31 21.17
N ALA A 200 13.93 6.01 21.12
CA ALA A 200 14.00 5.11 22.27
C ALA A 200 15.42 5.05 22.86
N HIS A 201 16.45 4.95 22.01
CA HIS A 201 17.83 5.01 22.48
C HIS A 201 18.15 6.35 23.15
N PHE A 202 17.68 7.47 22.59
CA PHE A 202 17.91 8.79 23.17
C PHE A 202 17.23 8.95 24.54
N GLU A 203 16.01 8.43 24.67
CA GLU A 203 15.27 8.38 25.94
C GLU A 203 16.03 7.58 27.00
N GLU A 204 16.50 6.38 26.65
CA GLU A 204 17.31 5.55 27.55
C GLU A 204 18.59 6.28 28.02
N GLN A 205 19.27 7.01 27.13
CA GLN A 205 20.44 7.80 27.50
C GLN A 205 20.10 8.98 28.43
N ILE A 206 18.96 9.64 28.23
CA ILE A 206 18.48 10.71 29.13
C ILE A 206 18.19 10.14 30.52
N GLU A 207 17.53 8.98 30.60
CA GLU A 207 17.22 8.33 31.88
C GLU A 207 18.48 7.90 32.62
N LYS A 208 19.43 7.26 31.92
CA LYS A 208 20.76 6.96 32.46
C LYS A 208 21.46 8.22 32.97
N GLY A 209 21.41 9.31 32.21
CA GLY A 209 21.97 10.60 32.61
C GLY A 209 21.32 11.17 33.87
N LYS A 210 19.98 11.13 33.98
CA LYS A 210 19.24 11.53 35.18
C LYS A 210 19.61 10.66 36.38
N HIS A 211 19.73 9.35 36.19
CA HIS A 211 20.10 8.41 37.25
C HIS A 211 21.53 8.66 37.76
N LEU A 212 22.50 8.83 36.85
CA LEU A 212 23.88 9.15 37.20
C LEU A 212 23.98 10.49 37.95
N ARG A 213 23.25 11.53 37.54
CA ARG A 213 23.20 12.82 38.27
C ARG A 213 22.67 12.66 39.69
N LYS A 214 21.65 11.81 39.90
CA LYS A 214 21.12 11.52 41.25
C LYS A 214 22.16 10.81 42.12
N LEU A 215 22.92 9.88 41.56
CA LEU A 215 24.00 9.19 42.29
C LEU A 215 25.14 10.13 42.64
N GLU A 216 25.59 10.95 41.67
CA GLU A 216 26.62 11.96 41.86
C GLU A 216 26.26 12.92 43.01
N ALA A 217 25.01 13.41 43.03
CA ALA A 217 24.52 14.28 44.10
C ALA A 217 24.58 13.63 45.49
N LYS A 218 24.26 12.33 45.59
CA LYS A 218 24.35 11.57 46.85
C LYS A 218 25.80 11.38 47.31
N VAL A 219 26.71 11.05 46.40
CA VAL A 219 28.15 10.88 46.72
C VAL A 219 28.74 12.21 47.19
N LYS A 220 28.43 13.32 46.50
CA LYS A 220 28.86 14.66 46.93
C LYS A 220 28.29 15.05 48.29
N ALA A 221 27.01 14.76 48.56
CA ALA A 221 26.39 15.05 49.86
C ALA A 221 27.00 14.24 51.02
N SER A 222 27.52 13.05 50.75
CA SER A 222 28.24 12.22 51.73
C SER A 222 29.74 12.55 51.86
N GLY A 223 30.22 13.61 51.18
CA GLY A 223 31.61 14.06 51.22
C GLY A 223 32.59 13.22 50.38
N GLY A 224 32.09 12.30 49.57
CA GLY A 224 32.91 11.49 48.67
C GLY A 224 33.32 12.26 47.40
N LYS A 225 34.50 11.94 46.86
CA LYS A 225 34.92 12.42 45.54
C LYS A 225 34.29 11.54 44.45
N TRP A 226 33.61 12.17 43.50
CA TRP A 226 33.08 11.50 42.31
C TRP A 226 34.04 11.73 41.15
N ASP A 227 34.77 10.68 40.75
CA ASP A 227 35.64 10.75 39.58
C ASP A 227 34.79 10.67 38.31
N ALA A 228 34.63 11.82 37.66
CA ALA A 228 33.98 11.90 36.37
C ALA A 228 34.87 11.20 35.33
N PHE A 229 34.53 9.96 34.97
CA PHE A 229 35.19 9.29 33.86
C PHE A 229 34.80 10.02 32.57
N GLN A 230 35.70 10.88 32.08
CA GLN A 230 35.54 11.56 30.81
C GLN A 230 35.71 10.50 29.72
N ARG A 231 34.60 10.11 29.09
CA ARG A 231 34.68 9.19 27.95
C ARG A 231 35.42 9.91 26.82
N ASP A 232 36.62 9.45 26.49
CA ASP A 232 37.39 9.83 25.30
C ASP A 232 36.77 9.23 24.02
N VAL A 233 35.46 9.41 23.85
CA VAL A 233 34.75 8.99 22.64
C VAL A 233 34.48 10.24 21.83
N GLU A 234 35.37 10.54 20.90
CA GLU A 234 35.11 11.56 19.89
C GLU A 234 33.92 11.11 19.04
N GLN A 235 32.83 11.88 19.11
CA GLN A 235 31.67 11.65 18.25
C GLN A 235 32.11 11.88 16.80
N LYS A 236 32.27 10.81 16.02
CA LYS A 236 32.53 10.92 14.58
C LYS A 236 31.43 11.77 13.95
N LYS A 237 31.83 12.81 13.21
CA LYS A 237 30.89 13.66 12.46
C LYS A 237 30.05 12.75 11.57
N THR A 238 28.73 12.91 11.62
CA THR A 238 27.83 12.15 10.76
C THR A 238 28.17 12.46 9.31
N ILE A 239 28.58 11.44 8.55
CA ILE A 239 28.78 11.58 7.11
C ILE A 239 27.39 11.86 6.53
N ARG A 240 27.17 13.10 6.09
CA ARG A 240 25.99 13.44 5.31
C ARG A 240 26.13 12.70 3.98
N VAL A 241 25.49 11.54 3.85
CA VAL A 241 25.39 10.86 2.57
C VAL A 241 24.56 11.76 1.66
N THR A 242 25.22 12.53 0.81
CA THR A 242 24.59 13.21 -0.32
C THR A 242 23.98 12.12 -1.19
N LYS A 243 22.66 11.95 -1.09
CA LYS A 243 21.91 11.00 -1.90
C LYS A 243 21.95 11.51 -3.34
N GLU A 244 22.95 11.08 -4.11
CA GLU A 244 23.00 11.30 -5.54
C GLU A 244 21.75 10.66 -6.13
N ARG A 245 20.81 11.50 -6.61
CA ARG A 245 19.67 11.03 -7.38
C ARG A 245 20.22 10.55 -8.70
N SER A 246 20.24 9.24 -8.91
CA SER A 246 20.55 8.64 -10.21
C SER A 246 19.66 9.29 -11.28
N LYS A 247 20.27 9.78 -12.36
CA LYS A 247 19.59 10.54 -13.44
C LYS A 247 18.70 9.66 -14.34
N GLN A 248 18.64 8.36 -14.08
CA GLN A 248 17.72 7.43 -14.72
C GLN A 248 17.04 6.65 -13.62
N VAL A 249 15.87 7.14 -13.19
CA VAL A 249 14.91 6.31 -12.49
C VAL A 249 14.01 5.77 -13.60
N ASN A 250 14.19 4.51 -13.98
CA ASN A 250 13.10 3.77 -14.62
C ASN A 250 11.91 3.93 -13.68
N THR A 251 10.92 4.72 -14.06
CA THR A 251 9.70 4.81 -13.28
C THR A 251 8.98 3.48 -13.43
N GLU A 252 8.46 2.90 -12.35
CA GLU A 252 7.71 1.63 -12.40
C GLU A 252 6.53 1.71 -13.39
N SER A 253 5.96 2.92 -13.53
CA SER A 253 4.98 3.28 -14.57
C SER A 253 5.50 3.05 -16.00
N SER A 254 6.78 3.31 -16.28
CA SER A 254 7.37 3.07 -17.61
C SER A 254 7.57 1.58 -17.91
N GLU A 255 7.90 0.77 -16.91
CA GLU A 255 8.02 -0.69 -17.07
C GLU A 255 6.67 -1.34 -17.34
N LEU A 256 5.63 -0.90 -16.66
CA LEU A 256 4.26 -1.32 -16.92
C LEU A 256 3.78 -0.92 -18.32
N MET A 257 4.04 0.31 -18.76
CA MET A 257 3.71 0.74 -20.12
C MET A 257 4.49 -0.06 -21.18
N ASN A 258 5.74 -0.41 -20.90
CA ASN A 258 6.54 -1.28 -21.77
C ASN A 258 6.03 -2.73 -21.82
N MET A 259 5.41 -3.25 -20.75
CA MET A 259 4.73 -4.55 -20.79
C MET A 259 3.39 -4.50 -21.54
N ILE A 260 2.68 -3.37 -21.45
CA ILE A 260 1.35 -3.21 -22.07
C ILE A 260 1.42 -2.99 -23.58
N PHE A 261 2.46 -2.28 -24.07
CA PHE A 261 2.57 -1.87 -25.48
C PHE A 261 3.61 -2.64 -26.30
N LYS A 262 4.09 -3.79 -25.79
CA LYS A 262 5.05 -4.64 -26.51
C LYS A 262 4.43 -5.46 -27.62
#